data_AF-A0AAN7BKZ8-F1
#
_entry.id   AF-A0AAN7BKZ8-F1
#
_cell.length_a   1.000
_cell.length_b   1.000
_cell.length_c   1.000
_cell.angle_alpha   90.00
_cell.angle_beta   90.00
_cell.angle_gamma   90.00
#
_symmetry.space_group_name_H-M   'P 1'
#
loop_
_entity.id
_entity.type
_entity.pdbx_description
1 polymer ?
#
loop_
_entity_poly.entity_id
_entity_poly.type
_entity_poly.pdbx_seq_one_letter_code
_entity_poly.pdbx_strand_id
1 'polypeptide(L)'
;MLHRSRPNRAGRRIMGPQSALTDFLASHNISAQQIRQDVEQRRRAAQANVNDENEDDADEDDSVAQVTSAASEELTVSSSRATRATRRSAQIEAQRKKEQQAIEKIKASKKFNKRKRRPSDSSDDEEEIIRALAQERAKPLPGQMENCAQCGKRFTVTAYSRNSPDGGLLCTPCGKELDKDNGAAKKKPKRVSGGAVGRRRQIQSKILDGTYTLGGKSLMTLCIETLAKNIELAEGLGDLPAPIIDKIARKLSKHRLMNSQTLSLFLQPTADQVYIYDASKLNSSDFIRIFQTVPNLKKLKVRCGIHFKDEVMDYLISRNIELADLYLHGSNLISEAKWIEYIKKKGHALKSLRVYWTDKHFTEDVISQIVATCTSLERLKVCHNQQVAELGVMELSMINSLRHLSLDLRTPVHSDAYICVLGDIGAQLQTLSLTRVPEVDNSFLDAMHNKCRCLKKLRVTDSEVMTDAGFVRLFKNWENPGLVFLDLQKCRLLEQHRHRENPDHIGLCSNGFKALMEHSGKTLKHLNVHGCRHIAASAFEEVFSPDKRYEAMEKMEISFCEEVTDYVVGSIFRSCPNLRELNVFGCMKVKDVRVPRGKILVGVPNARGMVIEGEEDF
;
A
#
# COMPACT_ATOMS: atom_id res chain seq x y z
N MET A 1 53.52 -26.66 -20.18
CA MET A 1 52.99 -27.92 -20.73
C MET A 1 51.55 -28.11 -20.28
N LEU A 2 50.71 -28.50 -21.23
CA LEU A 2 49.37 -29.10 -21.11
C LEU A 2 48.20 -28.21 -20.65
N HIS A 3 47.64 -27.55 -21.66
CA HIS A 3 46.21 -27.24 -21.85
C HIS A 3 45.24 -28.30 -21.34
N ARG A 4 44.09 -27.84 -20.80
CA ARG A 4 42.77 -28.41 -21.13
C ARG A 4 41.67 -27.36 -20.98
N SER A 5 41.17 -26.92 -22.14
CA SER A 5 40.01 -26.07 -22.34
C SER A 5 38.70 -26.82 -22.11
N ARG A 6 37.66 -26.15 -21.58
CA ARG A 6 36.22 -26.38 -21.85
C ARG A 6 35.34 -25.27 -21.22
N PRO A 7 34.10 -25.03 -21.70
CA PRO A 7 33.78 -23.82 -22.46
C PRO A 7 32.74 -22.89 -21.81
N ASN A 8 32.71 -21.67 -22.37
CA ASN A 8 31.74 -20.59 -22.19
C ASN A 8 30.30 -21.07 -21.92
N ARG A 9 29.78 -20.80 -20.71
CA ARG A 9 28.36 -20.91 -20.38
C ARG A 9 27.77 -19.52 -20.30
N ALA A 10 27.09 -19.11 -21.37
CA ALA A 10 26.32 -17.88 -21.43
C ALA A 10 25.35 -17.78 -20.23
N GLY A 11 25.53 -16.76 -19.41
CA GLY A 11 24.67 -16.48 -18.26
C GLY A 11 23.25 -16.14 -18.70
N ARG A 12 22.29 -16.99 -18.31
CA ARG A 12 20.87 -16.62 -18.28
C ARG A 12 20.68 -15.54 -17.20
N ARG A 13 20.65 -14.27 -17.61
CA ARG A 13 20.14 -13.19 -16.75
C ARG A 13 18.61 -13.33 -16.66
N ILE A 14 18.12 -13.68 -15.47
CA ILE A 14 16.71 -13.56 -15.10
C ILE A 14 16.47 -12.06 -14.84
N MET A 15 15.68 -11.41 -15.69
CA MET A 15 15.23 -10.02 -15.45
C MET A 15 13.90 -10.04 -14.70
N GLY A 16 13.84 -9.31 -13.58
CA GLY A 16 12.61 -9.04 -12.84
C GLY A 16 11.69 -8.04 -13.57
N PRO A 17 10.49 -7.76 -13.03
CA PRO A 17 9.55 -6.84 -13.66
C PRO A 17 10.14 -5.42 -13.76
N GLN A 18 9.98 -4.78 -14.92
CA GLN A 18 10.43 -3.40 -15.15
C GLN A 18 9.62 -2.44 -14.27
N SER A 19 10.29 -1.42 -13.70
CA SER A 19 9.64 -0.42 -12.84
C SER A 19 8.80 0.55 -13.68
N ALA A 20 7.77 1.16 -13.07
CA ALA A 20 6.93 2.18 -13.74
C ALA A 20 7.75 3.36 -14.30
N LEU A 21 8.91 3.65 -13.71
CA LEU A 21 9.86 4.63 -14.22
C LEU A 21 10.52 4.17 -15.53
N THR A 22 10.79 2.87 -15.67
CA THR A 22 11.36 2.30 -16.90
C THR A 22 10.36 2.37 -18.05
N ASP A 23 9.07 2.10 -17.77
CA ASP A 23 8.00 2.23 -18.77
C ASP A 23 7.73 3.69 -19.16
N PHE A 24 7.76 4.62 -18.19
CA PHE A 24 7.62 6.05 -18.46
C PHE A 24 8.77 6.61 -19.31
N LEU A 25 10.01 6.20 -19.03
CA LEU A 25 11.16 6.63 -19.82
C LEU A 25 11.11 6.03 -21.24
N ALA A 26 10.73 4.76 -21.37
CA ALA A 26 10.54 4.11 -22.67
C ALA A 26 9.42 4.77 -23.50
N SER A 27 8.31 5.18 -22.88
CA SER A 27 7.21 5.86 -23.58
C SER A 27 7.57 7.27 -24.06
N HIS A 28 8.64 7.86 -23.53
CA HIS A 28 9.19 9.15 -23.95
C HIS A 28 10.46 9.01 -24.80
N ASN A 29 10.76 7.80 -25.32
CA ASN A 29 11.97 7.48 -26.09
C ASN A 29 13.29 7.74 -25.34
N ILE A 30 13.27 7.73 -24.01
CA ILE A 30 14.44 7.93 -23.17
C ILE A 30 14.98 6.56 -22.75
N SER A 31 16.09 6.14 -23.37
CA SER A 31 16.74 4.87 -23.06
C SER A 31 17.91 5.08 -22.09
N ALA A 32 17.81 4.47 -20.90
CA ALA A 32 18.90 4.47 -19.92
C ALA A 32 20.17 3.75 -20.42
N GLN A 33 20.06 2.97 -21.50
CA GLN A 33 21.21 2.37 -22.18
C GLN A 33 21.85 3.39 -23.15
N GLN A 34 21.06 4.17 -23.88
CA GLN A 34 21.56 5.28 -24.71
C GLN A 34 22.23 6.35 -23.85
N ILE A 35 21.62 6.76 -22.74
CA ILE A 35 22.22 7.78 -21.85
C ILE A 35 23.59 7.31 -21.33
N ARG A 36 23.73 6.02 -21.00
CA ARG A 36 25.02 5.47 -20.58
C ARG A 36 26.03 5.44 -21.72
N GLN A 37 25.61 5.04 -22.91
CA GLN A 37 26.47 5.05 -24.10
C GLN A 37 26.92 6.47 -24.47
N ASP A 38 26.04 7.46 -24.39
CA ASP A 38 26.35 8.86 -24.66
C ASP A 38 27.30 9.46 -23.61
N VAL A 39 27.14 9.10 -22.34
CA VAL A 39 28.06 9.53 -21.26
C VAL A 39 29.43 8.87 -21.43
N GLU A 40 29.46 7.60 -21.83
CA GLU A 40 30.69 6.86 -22.06
C GLU A 40 31.41 7.33 -23.33
N GLN A 41 30.66 7.70 -24.38
CA GLN A 41 31.19 8.38 -25.57
C GLN A 41 31.72 9.77 -25.25
N ARG A 42 31.00 10.58 -24.45
CA ARG A 42 31.50 11.90 -23.99
C ARG A 42 32.74 11.78 -23.12
N ARG A 43 32.84 10.75 -22.27
CA ARG A 43 34.07 10.46 -21.50
C ARG A 43 35.22 10.02 -22.39
N ARG A 44 34.98 9.20 -23.41
CA ARG A 44 36.02 8.78 -24.38
C ARG A 44 36.48 9.95 -25.25
N ALA A 45 35.56 10.83 -25.67
CA ALA A 45 35.92 12.06 -26.39
C ALA A 45 36.70 13.04 -25.51
N ALA A 46 36.34 13.17 -24.24
CA ALA A 46 37.11 13.97 -23.28
C ALA A 46 38.50 13.36 -22.97
N GLN A 47 38.63 12.03 -22.95
CA GLN A 47 39.92 11.36 -22.81
C GLN A 47 40.77 11.43 -24.08
N ALA A 48 40.16 11.50 -25.26
CA ALA A 48 40.86 11.74 -26.52
C ALA A 48 41.40 13.18 -26.58
N ASN A 49 40.60 14.18 -26.17
CA ASN A 49 41.06 15.58 -26.10
C ASN A 49 42.15 15.82 -25.03
N VAL A 50 42.18 15.04 -23.95
CA VAL A 50 43.26 15.11 -22.94
C VAL A 50 44.55 14.40 -23.40
N ASN A 51 44.45 13.48 -24.36
CA ASN A 51 45.61 12.86 -24.98
C ASN A 51 46.16 13.69 -26.16
N ASP A 52 45.32 14.48 -26.86
CA ASP A 52 45.76 15.46 -27.87
C ASP A 52 46.44 16.71 -27.24
N GLU A 53 46.22 17.01 -25.96
CA GLU A 53 46.89 18.12 -25.25
C GLU A 53 48.22 17.70 -24.55
N ASN A 54 48.63 16.43 -24.65
CA ASN A 54 49.85 15.90 -24.00
C ASN A 54 50.87 15.26 -24.96
N GLU A 55 50.71 15.43 -26.28
CA GLU A 55 51.67 14.97 -27.30
C GLU A 55 52.39 16.14 -28.04
N ASP A 56 52.34 17.36 -27.48
CA ASP A 56 52.99 18.58 -28.02
C ASP A 56 54.38 18.88 -27.38
N ASP A 57 55.17 17.85 -27.10
CA ASP A 57 56.60 18.01 -26.78
C ASP A 57 57.37 16.70 -27.05
N ALA A 58 57.73 16.45 -28.32
CA ALA A 58 59.07 16.01 -28.73
C ALA A 58 59.13 15.57 -30.21
N ASP A 59 60.00 16.28 -30.94
CA ASP A 59 60.85 15.82 -32.04
C ASP A 59 60.30 15.77 -33.48
N GLU A 60 60.54 16.90 -34.15
CA GLU A 60 61.40 17.03 -35.34
C GLU A 60 61.57 15.83 -36.31
N ASP A 61 61.25 16.14 -37.56
CA ASP A 61 61.91 15.72 -38.81
C ASP A 61 61.62 14.32 -39.38
N ASP A 62 60.77 14.23 -40.40
CA ASP A 62 61.22 14.32 -41.81
C ASP A 62 60.10 13.92 -42.83
N SER A 63 60.11 14.68 -43.91
CA SER A 63 59.71 14.45 -45.31
C SER A 63 58.36 13.81 -45.77
N VAL A 64 57.54 14.69 -46.37
CA VAL A 64 57.12 14.73 -47.80
C VAL A 64 56.17 13.65 -48.39
N ALA A 65 55.04 14.19 -48.89
CA ALA A 65 54.28 13.87 -50.13
C ALA A 65 53.11 12.86 -50.17
N GLN A 66 51.90 13.44 -50.21
CA GLN A 66 51.01 13.52 -51.40
C GLN A 66 50.29 12.26 -51.95
N VAL A 67 48.95 12.25 -51.91
CA VAL A 67 47.99 12.46 -53.03
C VAL A 67 46.60 11.85 -52.70
N THR A 68 45.59 12.51 -53.26
CA THR A 68 44.15 12.60 -53.03
C THR A 68 43.23 11.55 -53.69
N SER A 69 41.96 11.59 -53.25
CA SER A 69 40.69 11.64 -54.05
C SER A 69 39.81 10.38 -54.26
N ALA A 70 38.58 10.49 -53.70
CA ALA A 70 37.22 10.43 -54.28
C ALA A 70 36.77 9.35 -55.31
N ALA A 71 35.54 8.84 -55.13
CA ALA A 71 34.36 8.97 -56.02
C ALA A 71 33.42 7.74 -56.04
N SER A 72 32.19 7.99 -56.52
CA SER A 72 30.92 7.25 -56.39
C SER A 72 30.54 6.39 -57.63
N GLU A 73 29.39 5.70 -57.53
CA GLU A 73 28.36 5.42 -58.56
C GLU A 73 28.18 4.03 -59.25
N GLU A 74 26.87 3.65 -59.30
CA GLU A 74 26.05 3.10 -60.42
C GLU A 74 25.77 1.60 -60.72
N LEU A 75 24.54 1.41 -61.25
CA LEU A 75 23.76 0.23 -61.63
C LEU A 75 23.87 -0.07 -63.15
N THR A 76 23.78 -1.35 -63.57
CA THR A 76 23.28 -1.73 -64.93
C THR A 76 22.69 -3.15 -64.99
N VAL A 77 21.79 -3.39 -65.96
CA VAL A 77 21.08 -4.65 -66.28
C VAL A 77 21.24 -4.97 -67.78
N SER A 78 21.44 -6.23 -68.18
CA SER A 78 20.87 -6.79 -69.44
C SER A 78 20.94 -8.32 -69.55
N SER A 79 20.12 -8.89 -70.44
CA SER A 79 19.63 -10.29 -70.50
C SER A 79 20.21 -11.14 -71.65
N SER A 80 20.01 -12.47 -71.60
CA SER A 80 20.06 -13.35 -72.80
C SER A 80 19.09 -14.56 -72.73
N ARG A 81 18.72 -15.08 -73.91
CA ARG A 81 17.47 -15.78 -74.27
C ARG A 81 17.73 -17.29 -74.50
N ALA A 82 17.02 -18.18 -73.80
CA ALA A 82 17.00 -19.64 -74.01
C ALA A 82 15.59 -20.13 -74.36
N THR A 83 15.46 -21.20 -75.16
CA THR A 83 14.20 -21.68 -75.75
C THR A 83 13.24 -22.34 -74.75
N ARG A 84 11.94 -22.34 -75.09
CA ARG A 84 10.79 -22.55 -74.18
C ARG A 84 10.67 -23.97 -73.61
N ALA A 85 11.21 -24.98 -74.30
CA ALA A 85 11.15 -26.38 -73.86
C ALA A 85 12.17 -26.70 -72.76
N THR A 86 13.42 -26.24 -72.91
CA THR A 86 14.50 -26.34 -71.89
C THR A 86 14.24 -25.46 -70.67
N ARG A 87 13.57 -24.31 -70.84
CA ARG A 87 13.11 -23.50 -69.70
C ARG A 87 12.04 -24.18 -68.85
N ARG A 88 11.15 -24.98 -69.47
CA ARG A 88 10.06 -25.67 -68.75
C ARG A 88 10.59 -26.85 -67.93
N SER A 89 11.49 -27.65 -68.48
CA SER A 89 12.15 -28.74 -67.73
C SER A 89 13.04 -28.19 -66.60
N ALA A 90 13.84 -27.14 -66.87
CA ALA A 90 14.66 -26.49 -65.85
C ALA A 90 13.82 -25.80 -64.74
N GLN A 91 12.66 -25.23 -65.07
CA GLN A 91 11.73 -24.66 -64.07
C GLN A 91 11.06 -25.74 -63.22
N ILE A 92 10.62 -26.85 -63.82
CA ILE A 92 10.00 -27.96 -63.08
C ILE A 92 11.02 -28.60 -62.14
N GLU A 93 12.27 -28.76 -62.59
CA GLU A 93 13.34 -29.32 -61.77
C GLU A 93 13.76 -28.35 -60.65
N ALA A 94 13.88 -27.04 -60.93
CA ALA A 94 14.15 -26.03 -59.91
C ALA A 94 13.01 -25.91 -58.88
N GLN A 95 11.76 -26.10 -59.29
CA GLN A 95 10.60 -26.05 -58.41
C GLN A 95 10.52 -27.29 -57.51
N ARG A 96 10.75 -28.50 -58.06
CA ARG A 96 10.89 -29.72 -57.26
C ARG A 96 12.04 -29.62 -56.26
N LYS A 97 13.18 -29.05 -56.64
CA LYS A 97 14.34 -28.86 -55.75
C LYS A 97 14.04 -27.87 -54.61
N LYS A 98 13.29 -26.80 -54.88
CA LYS A 98 12.81 -25.85 -53.85
C LYS A 98 11.79 -26.48 -52.90
N GLU A 99 10.88 -27.30 -53.42
CA GLU A 99 9.86 -28.00 -52.63
C GLU A 99 10.51 -29.03 -51.68
N GLN A 100 11.49 -29.80 -52.19
CA GLN A 100 12.27 -30.74 -51.39
C GLN A 100 13.03 -30.03 -50.24
N GLN A 101 13.69 -28.90 -50.52
CA GLN A 101 14.39 -28.10 -49.51
C GLN A 101 13.45 -27.51 -48.45
N ALA A 102 12.22 -27.15 -48.83
CA ALA A 102 11.21 -26.65 -47.89
C ALA A 102 10.71 -27.77 -46.95
N ILE A 103 10.51 -28.97 -47.48
CA ILE A 103 10.13 -30.17 -46.71
C ILE A 103 11.25 -30.54 -45.73
N GLU A 104 12.51 -30.54 -46.16
CA GLU A 104 13.66 -30.81 -45.28
C GLU A 104 13.78 -29.78 -44.13
N LYS A 105 13.55 -28.49 -44.42
CA LYS A 105 13.51 -27.45 -43.37
C LYS A 105 12.37 -27.65 -42.38
N ILE A 106 11.21 -28.19 -42.82
CA ILE A 106 10.10 -28.52 -41.93
C ILE A 106 10.47 -29.72 -41.05
N LYS A 107 11.02 -30.79 -41.65
CA LYS A 107 11.50 -31.99 -40.94
C LYS A 107 12.59 -31.65 -39.91
N ALA A 108 13.47 -30.71 -40.20
CA ALA A 108 14.52 -30.25 -39.27
C ALA A 108 14.00 -29.35 -38.12
N SER A 109 12.73 -28.93 -38.13
CA SER A 109 12.20 -28.00 -37.12
C SER A 109 11.91 -28.70 -35.78
N LYS A 110 12.16 -28.00 -34.67
CA LYS A 110 11.82 -28.49 -33.32
C LYS A 110 10.33 -28.80 -33.15
N LYS A 111 9.46 -28.15 -33.95
CA LYS A 111 8.00 -28.30 -33.91
C LYS A 111 7.56 -29.62 -34.56
N PHE A 112 8.17 -29.99 -35.69
CA PHE A 112 7.99 -31.30 -36.33
C PHE A 112 8.43 -32.44 -35.41
N ASN A 113 9.66 -32.38 -34.87
CA ASN A 113 10.18 -33.39 -33.95
C ASN A 113 9.34 -33.57 -32.67
N LYS A 114 8.66 -32.52 -32.19
CA LYS A 114 7.75 -32.62 -31.05
C LYS A 114 6.43 -33.30 -31.41
N ARG A 115 5.88 -33.05 -32.60
CA ARG A 115 4.63 -33.70 -33.07
C ARG A 115 4.86 -35.17 -33.44
N LYS A 116 6.01 -35.50 -34.02
CA LYS A 116 6.43 -36.89 -34.33
C LYS A 116 6.65 -37.77 -33.09
N ARG A 117 6.97 -37.20 -31.92
CA ARG A 117 7.24 -37.95 -30.67
C ARG A 117 6.01 -38.59 -29.99
N ARG A 118 4.84 -38.63 -30.64
CA ARG A 118 3.67 -39.38 -30.17
C ARG A 118 3.68 -40.77 -30.82
N PRO A 119 3.45 -41.86 -30.07
CA PRO A 119 3.68 -43.22 -30.58
C PRO A 119 2.56 -43.63 -31.58
N SER A 120 2.90 -43.71 -32.86
CA SER A 120 2.13 -44.29 -33.97
C SER A 120 3.12 -44.51 -35.12
N ASP A 121 3.24 -45.74 -35.63
CA ASP A 121 4.38 -46.20 -36.46
C ASP A 121 3.96 -46.39 -37.94
N SER A 122 3.48 -45.32 -38.59
CA SER A 122 3.10 -45.31 -40.02
C SER A 122 3.79 -44.17 -40.78
N SER A 123 4.22 -44.43 -42.03
CA SER A 123 4.85 -43.43 -42.91
C SER A 123 3.86 -42.39 -43.46
N ASP A 124 2.56 -42.68 -43.45
CA ASP A 124 1.52 -41.76 -43.93
C ASP A 124 1.30 -40.56 -42.98
N ASP A 125 1.58 -40.73 -41.68
CA ASP A 125 1.45 -39.68 -40.66
C ASP A 125 2.50 -38.56 -40.84
N GLU A 126 3.67 -38.87 -41.40
CA GLU A 126 4.72 -37.85 -41.61
C GLU A 126 4.32 -36.81 -42.67
N GLU A 127 3.74 -37.25 -43.78
CA GLU A 127 3.33 -36.35 -44.86
C GLU A 127 2.19 -35.43 -44.44
N GLU A 128 1.26 -35.91 -43.60
CA GLU A 128 0.17 -35.11 -43.07
C GLU A 128 0.69 -34.02 -42.11
N ILE A 129 1.65 -34.36 -41.24
CA ILE A 129 2.29 -33.38 -40.35
C ILE A 129 3.05 -32.30 -41.15
N ILE A 130 3.71 -32.69 -42.24
CA ILE A 130 4.43 -31.75 -43.12
C ILE A 130 3.44 -30.82 -43.83
N ARG A 131 2.34 -31.35 -44.39
CA ARG A 131 1.26 -30.55 -45.00
C ARG A 131 0.65 -29.55 -44.00
N ALA A 132 0.34 -29.99 -42.78
CA ALA A 132 -0.22 -29.13 -41.75
C ALA A 132 0.74 -28.00 -41.32
N LEU A 133 2.03 -28.29 -41.21
CA LEU A 133 3.04 -27.27 -40.86
C LEU A 133 3.35 -26.32 -42.03
N ALA A 134 3.26 -26.79 -43.28
CA ALA A 134 3.38 -25.95 -44.46
C ALA A 134 2.19 -24.97 -44.55
N GLN A 135 0.96 -25.42 -44.29
CA GLN A 135 -0.22 -24.56 -44.23
C GLN A 135 -0.17 -23.56 -43.06
N GLU A 136 0.35 -23.95 -41.89
CA GLU A 136 0.56 -23.00 -40.78
C GLU A 136 1.53 -21.86 -41.15
N ARG A 137 2.57 -22.16 -41.95
CA ARG A 137 3.53 -21.16 -42.46
C ARG A 137 2.98 -20.29 -43.58
N ALA A 138 1.90 -20.70 -44.24
CA ALA A 138 1.21 -19.93 -45.28
C ALA A 138 0.22 -18.88 -44.72
N LYS A 139 0.00 -18.83 -43.40
CA LYS A 139 -0.84 -17.81 -42.77
C LYS A 139 -0.07 -16.49 -42.64
N PRO A 140 -0.68 -15.34 -43.00
CA PRO A 140 -0.02 -14.04 -42.91
C PRO A 140 0.38 -13.74 -41.47
N LEU A 141 1.65 -13.36 -41.28
CA LEU A 141 2.23 -13.09 -39.97
C LEU A 141 1.78 -11.71 -39.46
N PRO A 142 1.55 -11.53 -38.14
CA PRO A 142 1.31 -10.21 -37.57
C PRO A 142 2.40 -9.22 -37.98
N GLY A 143 2.00 -8.07 -38.53
CA GLY A 143 2.87 -7.04 -39.12
C GLY A 143 2.75 -6.91 -40.65
N GLN A 144 2.13 -7.86 -41.34
CA GLN A 144 1.89 -7.77 -42.79
C GLN A 144 0.64 -6.94 -43.12
N MET A 145 0.59 -6.34 -44.31
CA MET A 145 -0.59 -5.62 -44.80
C MET A 145 -1.50 -6.56 -45.59
N GLU A 146 -2.80 -6.55 -45.29
CA GLU A 146 -3.82 -7.34 -45.98
C GLU A 146 -5.09 -6.49 -46.21
N ASN A 147 -5.95 -6.88 -47.15
CA ASN A 147 -7.21 -6.18 -47.39
C ASN A 147 -8.31 -6.80 -46.54
N CYS A 148 -9.09 -5.95 -45.86
CA CYS A 148 -10.22 -6.39 -45.05
C CYS A 148 -11.25 -7.11 -45.92
N ALA A 149 -11.63 -8.33 -45.57
CA ALA A 149 -12.61 -9.13 -46.32
C ALA A 149 -14.00 -8.48 -46.39
N GLN A 150 -14.36 -7.64 -45.42
CA GLN A 150 -15.67 -6.98 -45.37
C GLN A 150 -15.70 -5.60 -46.05
N CYS A 151 -14.69 -4.75 -45.81
CA CYS A 151 -14.67 -3.38 -46.32
C CYS A 151 -13.60 -3.10 -47.37
N GLY A 152 -12.81 -4.10 -47.75
CA GLY A 152 -11.74 -4.00 -48.76
C GLY A 152 -10.53 -3.16 -48.34
N LYS A 153 -10.58 -2.43 -47.23
CA LYS A 153 -9.50 -1.52 -46.80
C LYS A 153 -8.24 -2.28 -46.43
N ARG A 154 -7.11 -1.81 -46.93
CA ARG A 154 -5.79 -2.34 -46.57
C ARG A 154 -5.45 -1.97 -45.13
N PHE A 155 -5.13 -2.96 -44.31
CA PHE A 155 -4.81 -2.80 -42.89
C PHE A 155 -3.65 -3.71 -42.49
N THR A 156 -2.98 -3.36 -41.40
CA THR A 156 -1.92 -4.20 -40.84
C THR A 156 -2.55 -5.34 -40.04
N VAL A 157 -2.27 -6.57 -40.43
CA VAL A 157 -2.65 -7.77 -39.70
C VAL A 157 -1.93 -7.74 -38.36
N THR A 158 -2.69 -7.79 -37.28
CA THR A 158 -2.17 -7.92 -35.91
C THR A 158 -2.60 -9.28 -35.34
N ALA A 159 -2.02 -9.67 -34.20
CA ALA A 159 -2.46 -10.88 -33.49
C ALA A 159 -3.95 -10.87 -33.08
N TYR A 160 -4.61 -9.71 -33.19
CA TYR A 160 -6.03 -9.52 -32.86
C TYR A 160 -6.93 -9.40 -34.10
N SER A 161 -6.37 -9.47 -35.31
CA SER A 161 -7.15 -9.46 -36.55
C SER A 161 -7.95 -10.75 -36.65
N ARG A 162 -9.24 -10.62 -36.94
CA ARG A 162 -10.18 -11.74 -36.93
C ARG A 162 -10.52 -12.20 -38.33
N ASN A 163 -10.98 -13.43 -38.46
CA ASN A 163 -11.49 -13.94 -39.73
C ASN A 163 -12.95 -13.53 -39.95
N SER A 164 -13.29 -13.22 -41.19
CA SER A 164 -14.69 -13.10 -41.62
C SER A 164 -15.35 -14.49 -41.63
N PRO A 165 -16.67 -14.61 -41.37
CA PRO A 165 -17.41 -15.87 -41.53
C PRO A 165 -17.23 -16.51 -42.91
N ASP A 166 -17.12 -15.70 -43.95
CA ASP A 166 -16.97 -16.13 -45.36
C ASP A 166 -15.50 -16.29 -45.80
N GLY A 167 -14.54 -16.16 -44.87
CA GLY A 167 -13.11 -16.25 -45.13
C GLY A 167 -12.41 -14.90 -45.32
N GLY A 168 -11.07 -14.89 -45.20
CA GLY A 168 -10.25 -13.66 -45.18
C GLY A 168 -10.20 -12.96 -43.81
N LEU A 169 -9.34 -11.96 -43.67
CA LEU A 169 -9.13 -11.22 -42.40
C LEU A 169 -9.89 -9.88 -42.36
N LEU A 170 -10.34 -9.49 -41.18
CA LEU A 170 -11.09 -8.26 -40.90
C LEU A 170 -10.20 -7.24 -40.19
N CYS A 171 -10.34 -5.98 -40.60
CA CYS A 171 -9.74 -4.86 -39.89
C CYS A 171 -10.43 -4.63 -38.53
N THR A 172 -9.75 -3.92 -37.62
CA THR A 172 -10.22 -3.71 -36.24
C THR A 172 -11.63 -3.11 -36.13
N PRO A 173 -12.05 -2.13 -36.94
CA PRO A 173 -13.43 -1.62 -36.92
C PRO A 173 -14.47 -2.69 -37.29
N CYS A 174 -14.29 -3.37 -38.42
CA CYS A 174 -15.19 -4.42 -38.90
C CYS A 174 -15.28 -5.61 -37.92
N GLY A 175 -14.15 -5.99 -37.32
CA GLY A 175 -14.13 -7.02 -36.27
C GLY A 175 -14.90 -6.63 -35.00
N LYS A 176 -14.94 -5.34 -34.65
CA LYS A 176 -15.73 -4.82 -33.52
C LYS A 176 -17.22 -4.71 -33.82
N GLU A 177 -17.60 -4.45 -35.08
CA GLU A 177 -19.00 -4.51 -35.51
C GLU A 177 -19.53 -5.94 -35.46
N LEU A 178 -18.73 -6.90 -35.93
CA LEU A 178 -19.04 -8.32 -35.81
C LEU A 178 -19.24 -8.78 -34.35
N ASP A 179 -18.56 -8.15 -33.39
CA ASP A 179 -18.73 -8.37 -31.94
C ASP A 179 -20.01 -7.76 -31.37
N LYS A 180 -20.56 -6.74 -32.02
CA LYS A 180 -21.84 -6.13 -31.63
C LYS A 180 -23.03 -6.93 -32.17
N ASP A 181 -22.92 -7.44 -33.39
CA ASP A 181 -23.99 -8.21 -34.05
C ASP A 181 -24.07 -9.66 -33.52
N ASN A 182 -22.95 -10.27 -33.15
CA ASN A 182 -22.95 -11.54 -32.44
C ASN A 182 -23.06 -11.30 -30.93
N GLY A 183 -24.29 -11.08 -30.46
CA GLY A 183 -24.63 -10.83 -29.06
C GLY A 183 -23.74 -11.61 -28.07
N ALA A 184 -23.01 -10.84 -27.25
CA ALA A 184 -22.17 -11.25 -26.14
C ALA A 184 -21.99 -12.77 -25.96
N ALA A 185 -21.07 -13.37 -26.73
CA ALA A 185 -20.58 -14.71 -26.44
C ALA A 185 -20.15 -14.74 -24.97
N LYS A 186 -20.89 -15.51 -24.15
CA LYS A 186 -20.68 -15.67 -22.70
C LYS A 186 -19.19 -15.68 -22.39
N LYS A 187 -18.69 -14.63 -21.73
CA LYS A 187 -17.33 -14.60 -21.21
C LYS A 187 -17.15 -15.86 -20.37
N LYS A 188 -16.33 -16.82 -20.84
CA LYS A 188 -15.87 -17.93 -20.01
C LYS A 188 -15.37 -17.30 -18.69
N PRO A 189 -15.73 -17.84 -17.52
CA PRO A 189 -15.32 -17.26 -16.25
C PRO A 189 -13.80 -17.10 -16.28
N LYS A 190 -13.33 -15.87 -16.07
CA LYS A 190 -11.89 -15.62 -15.95
C LYS A 190 -11.37 -16.58 -14.89
N ARG A 191 -10.53 -17.55 -15.28
CA ARG A 191 -9.70 -18.28 -14.31
C ARG A 191 -9.05 -17.22 -13.44
N VAL A 192 -9.29 -17.28 -12.12
CA VAL A 192 -8.72 -16.35 -11.15
C VAL A 192 -7.21 -16.29 -11.42
N SER A 193 -6.75 -15.15 -11.94
CA SER A 193 -5.35 -14.93 -12.27
C SER A 193 -4.55 -14.95 -10.98
N GLY A 194 -3.84 -16.04 -10.72
CA GLY A 194 -2.96 -16.11 -9.55
C GLY A 194 -2.45 -17.50 -9.16
N GLY A 195 -3.20 -18.59 -9.40
CA GLY A 195 -2.83 -19.90 -8.84
C GLY A 195 -2.57 -19.84 -7.31
N ALA A 196 -1.75 -20.75 -6.79
CA ALA A 196 -1.38 -20.78 -5.37
C ALA A 196 -0.65 -19.50 -4.91
N VAL A 197 0.13 -18.88 -5.80
CA VAL A 197 0.91 -17.67 -5.51
C VAL A 197 0.01 -16.45 -5.32
N GLY A 198 -0.99 -16.27 -6.19
CA GLY A 198 -1.95 -15.16 -6.07
C GLY A 198 -2.85 -15.31 -4.84
N ARG A 199 -3.25 -16.54 -4.50
CA ARG A 199 -3.98 -16.80 -3.25
C ARG A 199 -3.13 -16.46 -2.03
N ARG A 200 -1.85 -16.83 -2.01
CA ARG A 200 -0.90 -16.48 -0.95
C ARG A 200 -0.72 -14.97 -0.82
N ARG A 201 -0.50 -14.25 -1.94
CA ARG A 201 -0.39 -12.78 -1.95
C ARG A 201 -1.65 -12.10 -1.43
N GLN A 202 -2.83 -12.61 -1.78
CA GLN A 202 -4.09 -12.05 -1.29
C GLN A 202 -4.29 -12.26 0.21
N ILE A 203 -3.88 -13.43 0.74
CA ILE A 203 -3.89 -13.71 2.17
C ILE A 203 -2.95 -12.75 2.91
N GLN A 204 -1.71 -12.63 2.41
CA GLN A 204 -0.70 -11.70 2.93
C GLN A 204 -1.21 -10.24 2.93
N SER A 205 -1.79 -9.78 1.83
CA SER A 205 -2.41 -8.44 1.76
C SER A 205 -3.53 -8.27 2.79
N LYS A 206 -4.38 -9.28 3.00
CA LYS A 206 -5.44 -9.20 4.02
C LYS A 206 -4.89 -9.10 5.44
N ILE A 207 -3.76 -9.76 5.73
CA ILE A 207 -3.11 -9.71 7.04
C ILE A 207 -2.53 -8.32 7.28
N LEU A 208 -1.81 -7.77 6.30
CA LEU A 208 -1.27 -6.41 6.36
C LEU A 208 -2.39 -5.36 6.51
N ASP A 209 -3.51 -5.57 5.83
CA ASP A 209 -4.71 -4.73 5.97
C ASP A 209 -5.44 -4.93 7.33
N GLY A 210 -5.01 -5.86 8.18
CA GLY A 210 -5.69 -6.25 9.42
C GLY A 210 -7.10 -6.83 9.19
N THR A 211 -7.39 -7.30 7.98
CA THR A 211 -8.71 -7.87 7.60
C THR A 211 -8.68 -9.38 7.43
N TYR A 212 -7.56 -10.01 7.78
CA TYR A 212 -7.46 -11.45 7.84
C TYR A 212 -8.15 -11.96 9.11
N THR A 213 -9.00 -12.96 8.95
CA THR A 213 -9.63 -13.68 10.06
C THR A 213 -9.12 -15.11 10.03
N LEU A 214 -8.62 -15.60 11.17
CA LEU A 214 -8.29 -17.00 11.35
C LEU A 214 -9.56 -17.86 11.23
N GLY A 215 -9.46 -18.98 10.52
CA GLY A 215 -10.59 -19.87 10.25
C GLY A 215 -11.54 -19.40 9.13
N GLY A 216 -12.70 -20.05 9.04
CA GLY A 216 -13.74 -19.72 8.07
C GLY A 216 -14.38 -18.35 8.35
N LYS A 217 -14.81 -17.65 7.30
CA LYS A 217 -15.61 -16.42 7.48
C LYS A 217 -16.94 -16.79 8.15
N SER A 218 -17.37 -15.96 9.10
CA SER A 218 -18.72 -16.09 9.65
C SER A 218 -19.79 -15.95 8.55
N LEU A 219 -20.93 -16.61 8.73
CA LEU A 219 -22.09 -16.45 7.84
C LEU A 219 -22.46 -14.98 7.66
N MET A 220 -22.43 -14.21 8.74
CA MET A 220 -22.65 -12.76 8.73
C MET A 220 -21.69 -12.04 7.77
N THR A 221 -20.39 -12.34 7.84
CA THR A 221 -19.39 -11.75 6.93
C THR A 221 -19.67 -12.12 5.47
N LEU A 222 -20.07 -13.36 5.20
CA LEU A 222 -20.44 -13.81 3.86
C LEU A 222 -21.70 -13.11 3.34
N CYS A 223 -22.69 -12.88 4.19
CA CYS A 223 -23.91 -12.13 3.85
C CYS A 223 -23.58 -10.68 3.49
N ILE A 224 -22.77 -9.99 4.31
CA ILE A 224 -22.35 -8.60 4.02
C ILE A 224 -21.54 -8.54 2.72
N GLU A 225 -20.66 -9.51 2.47
CA GLU A 225 -19.91 -9.58 1.21
C GLU A 225 -20.79 -9.84 0.00
N THR A 226 -21.87 -10.59 0.16
CA THR A 226 -22.84 -10.85 -0.91
C THR A 226 -23.67 -9.61 -1.18
N LEU A 227 -24.15 -8.93 -0.13
CA LEU A 227 -24.83 -7.64 -0.23
C LEU A 227 -23.93 -6.61 -0.93
N ALA A 228 -22.67 -6.48 -0.52
CA ALA A 228 -21.74 -5.53 -1.12
C ALA A 228 -21.48 -5.78 -2.62
N LYS A 229 -21.57 -7.03 -3.08
CA LYS A 229 -21.40 -7.38 -4.50
C LYS A 229 -22.63 -7.09 -5.34
N ASN A 230 -23.80 -6.98 -4.72
CA ASN A 230 -25.10 -6.82 -5.37
C ASN A 230 -25.84 -5.61 -4.78
N ILE A 231 -25.10 -4.57 -4.37
CA ILE A 231 -25.66 -3.45 -3.59
C ILE A 231 -26.66 -2.64 -4.41
N GLU A 232 -26.50 -2.65 -5.72
CA GLU A 232 -27.40 -2.04 -6.70
C GLU A 232 -28.80 -2.68 -6.74
N LEU A 233 -28.94 -3.91 -6.23
CA LEU A 233 -30.23 -4.59 -6.12
C LEU A 233 -30.91 -4.33 -4.77
N ALA A 234 -30.24 -3.66 -3.84
CA ALA A 234 -30.80 -3.38 -2.52
C ALA A 234 -31.68 -2.13 -2.57
N GLU A 235 -32.97 -2.29 -2.26
CA GLU A 235 -33.91 -1.17 -2.08
C GLU A 235 -33.80 -0.55 -0.68
N GLY A 236 -33.40 -1.35 0.31
CA GLY A 236 -33.22 -0.95 1.70
C GLY A 236 -32.47 -2.02 2.50
N LEU A 237 -32.00 -1.64 3.69
CA LEU A 237 -31.38 -2.59 4.62
C LEU A 237 -32.41 -3.27 5.55
N GLY A 238 -33.64 -2.76 5.61
CA GLY A 238 -34.66 -3.19 6.57
C GLY A 238 -34.26 -2.90 8.02
N ASP A 239 -34.93 -3.58 8.96
CA ASP A 239 -34.74 -3.40 10.40
C ASP A 239 -33.51 -4.18 10.90
N LEU A 240 -32.32 -3.73 10.50
CA LEU A 240 -31.06 -4.28 10.99
C LEU A 240 -30.57 -3.52 12.23
N PRO A 241 -30.00 -4.22 13.24
CA PRO A 241 -29.41 -3.56 14.39
C PRO A 241 -28.25 -2.64 13.97
N ALA A 242 -28.12 -1.50 14.65
CA ALA A 242 -27.06 -0.51 14.43
C ALA A 242 -25.63 -1.08 14.27
N PRO A 243 -25.17 -2.05 15.08
CA PRO A 243 -23.85 -2.66 14.91
C PRO A 243 -23.66 -3.40 13.58
N ILE A 244 -24.75 -3.94 13.02
CA ILE A 244 -24.74 -4.63 11.72
C ILE A 244 -24.67 -3.60 10.59
N ILE A 245 -25.48 -2.53 10.67
CA ILE A 245 -25.46 -1.41 9.74
C ILE A 245 -24.05 -0.79 9.66
N ASP A 246 -23.40 -0.55 10.80
CA ASP A 246 -22.03 -0.04 10.85
C ASP A 246 -21.03 -0.97 10.13
N LYS A 247 -21.15 -2.29 10.32
CA LYS A 247 -20.30 -3.27 9.62
C LYS A 247 -20.54 -3.26 8.11
N ILE A 248 -21.79 -3.13 7.66
CA ILE A 248 -22.14 -3.01 6.24
C ILE A 248 -21.53 -1.71 5.68
N ALA A 249 -21.72 -0.57 6.34
CA ALA A 249 -21.17 0.72 5.94
C ALA A 249 -19.64 0.66 5.76
N ARG A 250 -18.92 0.10 6.74
CA ARG A 250 -17.46 -0.11 6.64
C ARG A 250 -17.06 -0.97 5.45
N LYS A 251 -17.80 -2.05 5.20
CA LYS A 251 -17.48 -2.97 4.10
C LYS A 251 -17.71 -2.29 2.75
N LEU A 252 -18.84 -1.61 2.57
CA LEU A 252 -19.12 -0.85 1.34
C LEU A 252 -18.07 0.23 1.10
N SER A 253 -17.69 0.99 2.14
CA SER A 253 -16.62 1.98 2.05
C SER A 253 -15.26 1.35 1.72
N LYS A 254 -14.89 0.19 2.29
CA LYS A 254 -13.65 -0.52 1.90
C LYS A 254 -13.62 -0.88 0.42
N HIS A 255 -14.79 -1.12 -0.18
CA HIS A 255 -14.93 -1.40 -1.62
C HIS A 255 -15.21 -0.14 -2.45
N ARG A 256 -15.16 1.07 -1.86
CA ARG A 256 -15.45 2.35 -2.51
C ARG A 256 -16.84 2.39 -3.18
N LEU A 257 -17.82 1.72 -2.57
CA LEU A 257 -19.18 1.63 -3.08
C LEU A 257 -20.10 2.73 -2.55
N MET A 258 -19.69 3.46 -1.50
CA MET A 258 -20.46 4.58 -0.96
C MET A 258 -20.54 5.73 -1.95
N ASN A 259 -21.75 6.06 -2.37
CA ASN A 259 -22.14 7.11 -3.33
C ASN A 259 -23.58 7.57 -3.03
N SER A 260 -24.10 8.56 -3.77
CA SER A 260 -25.43 9.13 -3.54
C SER A 260 -26.56 8.08 -3.48
N GLN A 261 -26.58 7.08 -4.37
CA GLN A 261 -27.62 6.05 -4.35
C GLN A 261 -27.50 5.16 -3.10
N THR A 262 -26.30 4.64 -2.84
CA THR A 262 -26.07 3.74 -1.70
C THR A 262 -26.17 4.44 -0.34
N LEU A 263 -26.01 5.77 -0.29
CA LEU A 263 -26.18 6.55 0.94
C LEU A 263 -27.61 6.40 1.48
N SER A 264 -28.62 6.37 0.60
CA SER A 264 -30.03 6.25 0.98
C SER A 264 -30.33 5.00 1.81
N LEU A 265 -29.55 3.92 1.62
CA LEU A 265 -29.67 2.68 2.40
C LEU A 265 -29.39 2.88 3.90
N PHE A 266 -28.65 3.95 4.25
CA PHE A 266 -28.23 4.27 5.61
C PHE A 266 -29.02 5.43 6.23
N LEU A 267 -29.98 6.00 5.49
CA LEU A 267 -30.79 7.11 5.98
C LEU A 267 -32.15 6.57 6.39
N GLN A 268 -32.43 6.59 7.69
CA GLN A 268 -33.72 6.21 8.26
C GLN A 268 -34.22 7.36 9.15
N PRO A 269 -35.49 7.80 9.04
CA PRO A 269 -36.01 8.89 9.86
C PRO A 269 -35.94 8.65 11.37
N THR A 270 -35.95 7.38 11.78
CA THR A 270 -35.85 6.94 13.17
C THR A 270 -34.40 6.82 13.67
N ALA A 271 -33.40 6.92 12.78
CA ALA A 271 -32.01 6.81 13.18
C ALA A 271 -31.56 8.03 13.99
N ASP A 272 -30.67 7.80 14.95
CA ASP A 272 -29.97 8.83 15.71
C ASP A 272 -28.48 8.92 15.32
N GLN A 273 -28.02 8.06 14.41
CA GLN A 273 -26.64 8.00 13.98
C GLN A 273 -26.48 7.66 12.49
N VAL A 274 -25.54 8.32 11.84
CA VAL A 274 -25.17 8.07 10.44
C VAL A 274 -23.65 8.05 10.32
N TYR A 275 -23.11 6.90 9.91
CA TYR A 275 -21.66 6.68 9.80
C TYR A 275 -21.23 6.37 8.36
N ILE A 276 -20.41 7.26 7.82
CA ILE A 276 -19.89 7.19 6.46
C ILE A 276 -18.36 7.06 6.53
N TYR A 277 -17.83 5.92 6.10
CA TYR A 277 -16.41 5.59 6.24
C TYR A 277 -15.55 5.96 5.02
N ASP A 278 -16.19 6.27 3.90
CA ASP A 278 -15.59 6.84 2.69
C ASP A 278 -16.67 7.65 1.97
N ALA A 279 -16.59 8.97 2.06
CA ALA A 279 -17.50 9.94 1.44
C ALA A 279 -16.89 10.58 0.19
N SER A 280 -15.80 10.02 -0.37
CA SER A 280 -15.09 10.62 -1.51
C SER A 280 -15.95 10.79 -2.77
N LYS A 281 -17.06 10.05 -2.88
CA LYS A 281 -18.03 10.16 -3.98
C LYS A 281 -19.32 10.89 -3.61
N LEU A 282 -19.41 11.47 -2.42
CA LEU A 282 -20.58 12.25 -1.98
C LEU A 282 -20.34 13.74 -2.20
N ASN A 283 -21.40 14.45 -2.57
CA ASN A 283 -21.37 15.90 -2.77
C ASN A 283 -22.11 16.63 -1.62
N SER A 284 -22.16 17.97 -1.66
CA SER A 284 -22.80 18.78 -0.62
C SER A 284 -24.30 18.51 -0.47
N SER A 285 -25.02 18.26 -1.59
CA SER A 285 -26.44 17.92 -1.56
C SER A 285 -26.70 16.56 -0.88
N ASP A 286 -25.78 15.60 -1.02
CA ASP A 286 -25.87 14.31 -0.33
C ASP A 286 -25.78 14.49 1.19
N PHE A 287 -24.88 15.35 1.67
CA PHE A 287 -24.78 15.64 3.11
C PHE A 287 -26.00 16.40 3.63
N ILE A 288 -26.49 17.39 2.89
CA ILE A 288 -27.73 18.10 3.21
C ILE A 288 -28.90 17.13 3.32
N ARG A 289 -28.98 16.15 2.42
CA ARG A 289 -30.02 15.11 2.43
C ARG A 289 -29.99 14.26 3.70
N ILE A 290 -28.82 14.04 4.31
CA ILE A 290 -28.71 13.35 5.62
C ILE A 290 -29.55 14.11 6.66
N PHE A 291 -29.34 15.42 6.76
CA PHE A 291 -30.03 16.27 7.73
C PHE A 291 -31.52 16.46 7.42
N GLN A 292 -31.91 16.34 6.15
CA GLN A 292 -33.32 16.34 5.75
C GLN A 292 -34.04 15.04 6.13
N THR A 293 -33.35 13.91 5.98
CA THR A 293 -33.96 12.58 6.14
C THR A 293 -33.91 12.10 7.59
N VAL A 294 -32.92 12.54 8.37
CA VAL A 294 -32.65 12.06 9.73
C VAL A 294 -32.73 13.24 10.72
N PRO A 295 -33.94 13.70 11.11
CA PRO A 295 -34.11 14.90 11.93
C PRO A 295 -33.64 14.72 13.38
N ASN A 296 -33.60 13.48 13.89
CA ASN A 296 -33.18 13.16 15.27
C ASN A 296 -31.69 12.80 15.37
N LEU A 297 -30.88 13.19 14.39
CA LEU A 297 -29.47 12.81 14.31
C LEU A 297 -28.67 13.37 15.50
N LYS A 298 -28.05 12.48 16.27
CA LYS A 298 -27.16 12.81 17.39
C LYS A 298 -25.70 12.50 17.09
N LYS A 299 -25.41 11.53 16.21
CA LYS A 299 -24.05 11.09 15.92
C LYS A 299 -23.77 11.07 14.43
N LEU A 300 -22.88 11.93 13.98
CA LEU A 300 -22.43 11.99 12.60
C LEU A 300 -20.95 11.60 12.50
N LYS A 301 -20.65 10.64 11.63
CA LYS A 301 -19.28 10.37 11.19
C LYS A 301 -19.19 10.49 9.69
N VAL A 302 -18.27 11.33 9.23
CA VAL A 302 -17.91 11.46 7.82
C VAL A 302 -16.40 11.31 7.69
N ARG A 303 -15.97 10.32 6.89
CA ARG A 303 -14.57 10.16 6.47
C ARG A 303 -14.43 10.46 4.99
N CYS A 304 -13.29 11.04 4.61
CA CYS A 304 -13.06 11.52 3.25
C CYS A 304 -14.16 12.50 2.78
N GLY A 305 -14.61 13.36 3.69
CA GLY A 305 -15.72 14.29 3.49
C GLY A 305 -15.31 15.56 2.77
N ILE A 306 -14.71 15.42 1.57
CA ILE A 306 -14.11 16.53 0.81
C ILE A 306 -15.14 17.63 0.52
N HIS A 307 -16.37 17.24 0.17
CA HIS A 307 -17.48 18.15 -0.14
C HIS A 307 -18.33 18.56 1.08
N PHE A 308 -17.91 18.19 2.29
CA PHE A 308 -18.48 18.71 3.52
C PHE A 308 -17.83 20.08 3.78
N LYS A 309 -18.46 21.12 3.23
CA LYS A 309 -17.97 22.51 3.14
C LYS A 309 -18.91 23.46 3.89
N ASP A 310 -18.59 24.74 3.90
CA ASP A 310 -19.37 25.81 4.56
C ASP A 310 -20.88 25.72 4.33
N GLU A 311 -21.33 25.58 3.07
CA GLU A 311 -22.75 25.43 2.72
C GLU A 311 -23.46 24.28 3.47
N VAL A 312 -22.76 23.17 3.70
CA VAL A 312 -23.29 22.01 4.44
C VAL A 312 -23.40 22.34 5.93
N MET A 313 -22.40 23.03 6.48
CA MET A 313 -22.42 23.51 7.87
C MET A 313 -23.52 24.56 8.07
N ASP A 314 -23.69 25.51 7.16
CA ASP A 314 -24.77 26.50 7.19
C ASP A 314 -26.14 25.81 7.22
N TYR A 315 -26.33 24.80 6.38
CA TYR A 315 -27.54 24.00 6.41
C TYR A 315 -27.74 23.32 7.76
N LEU A 316 -26.72 22.64 8.30
CA LEU A 316 -26.78 21.99 9.61
C LEU A 316 -27.11 22.98 10.74
N ILE A 317 -26.47 24.15 10.74
CA ILE A 317 -26.72 25.24 11.70
C ILE A 317 -28.18 25.69 11.63
N SER A 318 -28.76 25.79 10.42
CA SER A 318 -30.15 26.21 10.22
C SER A 318 -31.20 25.21 10.73
N ARG A 319 -30.82 23.95 10.97
CA ARG A 319 -31.76 22.91 11.43
C ARG A 319 -31.79 22.81 12.95
N ASN A 320 -32.89 22.29 13.48
CA ASN A 320 -32.99 21.92 14.90
C ASN A 320 -32.35 20.55 15.19
N ILE A 321 -31.13 20.35 14.70
CA ILE A 321 -30.32 19.16 14.94
C ILE A 321 -29.22 19.53 15.92
N GLU A 322 -29.07 18.73 16.96
CA GLU A 322 -28.05 18.89 17.99
C GLU A 322 -27.18 17.63 18.05
N LEU A 323 -25.97 17.73 17.51
CA LEU A 323 -25.05 16.59 17.47
C LEU A 323 -24.33 16.47 18.81
N ALA A 324 -24.42 15.30 19.42
CA ALA A 324 -23.61 14.91 20.57
C ALA A 324 -22.23 14.38 20.14
N ASP A 325 -22.14 13.74 18.97
CA ASP A 325 -20.90 13.23 18.39
C ASP A 325 -20.73 13.76 16.97
N LEU A 326 -19.72 14.62 16.75
CA LEU A 326 -19.30 15.05 15.42
C LEU A 326 -17.90 14.51 15.11
N TYR A 327 -17.82 13.66 14.08
CA TYR A 327 -16.56 13.18 13.51
C TYR A 327 -16.47 13.63 12.05
N LEU A 328 -15.46 14.44 11.74
CA LEU A 328 -15.14 14.85 10.37
C LEU A 328 -13.68 14.50 10.04
N HIS A 329 -13.47 13.96 8.84
CA HIS A 329 -12.15 13.68 8.32
C HIS A 329 -12.04 14.12 6.87
N GLY A 330 -11.01 14.94 6.59
CA GLY A 330 -10.75 15.47 5.25
C GLY A 330 -11.78 16.50 4.80
N SER A 331 -12.39 17.22 5.74
CA SER A 331 -13.36 18.29 5.49
C SER A 331 -12.66 19.65 5.50
N ASN A 332 -11.65 19.77 4.62
CA ASN A 332 -10.78 20.94 4.50
C ASN A 332 -11.46 22.18 3.90
N LEU A 333 -12.72 22.06 3.44
CA LEU A 333 -13.48 23.17 2.85
C LEU A 333 -14.44 23.82 3.86
N ILE A 334 -14.28 23.52 5.15
CA ILE A 334 -14.94 24.26 6.23
C ILE A 334 -13.99 25.36 6.66
N SER A 335 -14.39 26.62 6.51
CA SER A 335 -13.61 27.77 6.96
C SER A 335 -13.59 27.89 8.48
N GLU A 336 -12.58 28.57 9.00
CA GLU A 336 -12.46 28.88 10.42
C GLU A 336 -13.69 29.61 10.96
N ALA A 337 -14.16 30.63 10.23
CA ALA A 337 -15.37 31.38 10.59
C ALA A 337 -16.57 30.45 10.76
N LYS A 338 -16.70 29.40 9.93
CA LYS A 338 -17.79 28.43 10.03
C LYS A 338 -17.62 27.41 11.14
N TRP A 339 -16.39 27.03 11.46
CA TRP A 339 -16.12 26.28 12.69
C TRP A 339 -16.56 27.07 13.92
N ILE A 340 -16.12 28.32 14.04
CA ILE A 340 -16.46 29.21 15.16
C ILE A 340 -17.98 29.39 15.24
N GLU A 341 -18.65 29.69 14.12
CA GLU A 341 -20.10 29.85 14.08
C GLU A 341 -20.85 28.60 14.53
N TYR A 342 -20.44 27.42 14.04
CA TYR A 342 -21.04 26.15 14.43
C TYR A 342 -20.88 25.90 15.94
N ILE A 343 -19.66 26.06 16.47
CA ILE A 343 -19.41 25.85 17.90
C ILE A 343 -20.22 26.84 18.75
N LYS A 344 -20.28 28.13 18.39
CA LYS A 344 -21.10 29.12 19.09
C LYS A 344 -22.58 28.73 19.16
N LYS A 345 -23.15 28.26 18.05
CA LYS A 345 -24.60 28.00 17.95
C LYS A 345 -25.01 26.60 18.42
N LYS A 346 -24.13 25.60 18.30
CA LYS A 346 -24.46 24.18 18.45
C LYS A 346 -23.52 23.41 19.38
N GLY A 347 -22.47 24.05 19.90
CA GLY A 347 -21.41 23.41 20.67
C GLY A 347 -21.83 22.89 22.04
N HIS A 348 -22.88 23.45 22.65
CA HIS A 348 -23.37 23.06 23.98
C HIS A 348 -23.79 21.58 24.07
N ALA A 349 -24.29 21.01 22.97
CA ALA A 349 -24.72 19.62 22.90
C ALA A 349 -23.56 18.63 22.68
N LEU A 350 -22.37 19.10 22.28
CA LEU A 350 -21.25 18.23 21.90
C LEU A 350 -20.65 17.53 23.13
N LYS A 351 -20.64 16.20 23.08
CA LYS A 351 -19.86 15.33 23.97
C LYS A 351 -18.58 14.83 23.32
N SER A 352 -18.56 14.74 21.98
CA SER A 352 -17.36 14.40 21.23
C SER A 352 -17.22 15.23 19.96
N LEU A 353 -16.06 15.87 19.82
CA LEU A 353 -15.62 16.49 18.58
C LEU A 353 -14.33 15.83 18.11
N ARG A 354 -14.33 15.34 16.88
CA ARG A 354 -13.18 14.62 16.30
C ARG A 354 -12.93 15.12 14.89
N VAL A 355 -11.86 15.88 14.73
CA VAL A 355 -11.44 16.44 13.45
C VAL A 355 -10.11 15.80 13.02
N TYR A 356 -10.04 15.40 11.76
CA TYR A 356 -8.87 14.82 11.14
C TYR A 356 -8.62 15.48 9.80
N TRP A 357 -7.38 15.88 9.52
CA TRP A 357 -7.05 16.50 8.24
C TRP A 357 -8.01 17.66 7.93
N THR A 358 -8.11 18.59 8.89
CA THR A 358 -8.75 19.91 8.73
C THR A 358 -7.70 21.03 8.62
N ASP A 359 -6.42 20.63 8.62
CA ASP A 359 -5.21 21.39 8.33
C ASP A 359 -5.21 22.84 8.83
N LYS A 360 -5.64 23.77 7.98
CA LYS A 360 -5.46 25.22 8.17
C LYS A 360 -6.67 25.97 8.73
N HIS A 361 -7.83 25.32 8.83
CA HIS A 361 -9.08 26.01 9.17
C HIS A 361 -9.62 25.67 10.56
N PHE A 362 -8.95 24.76 11.26
CA PHE A 362 -9.23 24.46 12.66
C PHE A 362 -8.07 25.01 13.48
N THR A 363 -8.22 26.23 13.97
CA THR A 363 -7.19 27.07 14.56
C THR A 363 -7.28 27.11 16.09
N GLU A 364 -6.40 27.87 16.73
CA GLU A 364 -6.48 28.13 18.18
C GLU A 364 -7.75 28.92 18.53
N ASP A 365 -8.21 29.85 17.69
CA ASP A 365 -9.48 30.57 17.90
C ASP A 365 -10.69 29.62 17.95
N VAL A 366 -10.64 28.53 17.17
CA VAL A 366 -11.66 27.47 17.26
C VAL A 366 -11.57 26.75 18.61
N ILE A 367 -10.37 26.52 19.15
CA ILE A 367 -10.19 25.95 20.49
C ILE A 367 -10.74 26.91 21.56
N SER A 368 -10.40 28.19 21.51
CA SER A 368 -10.92 29.19 22.43
C SER A 368 -12.45 29.21 22.41
N GLN A 369 -13.04 29.09 21.22
CA GLN A 369 -14.49 28.99 21.09
C GLN A 369 -15.06 27.69 21.67
N ILE A 370 -14.35 26.57 21.55
CA ILE A 370 -14.73 25.30 22.18
C ILE A 370 -14.73 25.44 23.70
N VAL A 371 -13.69 26.03 24.28
CA VAL A 371 -13.61 26.29 25.73
C VAL A 371 -14.77 27.15 26.19
N ALA A 372 -15.10 28.21 25.43
CA ALA A 372 -16.18 29.13 25.78
C ALA A 372 -17.59 28.53 25.70
N THR A 373 -17.82 27.47 24.91
CA THR A 373 -19.19 26.98 24.62
C THR A 373 -19.44 25.52 24.97
N CYS A 374 -18.44 24.63 24.83
CA CYS A 374 -18.63 23.19 24.93
C CYS A 374 -18.45 22.70 26.38
N THR A 375 -19.44 22.96 27.24
CA THR A 375 -19.36 22.64 28.68
C THR A 375 -19.35 21.14 28.99
N SER A 376 -19.94 20.31 28.12
CA SER A 376 -20.09 18.86 28.31
C SER A 376 -19.15 18.01 27.45
N LEU A 377 -18.07 18.60 26.90
CA LEU A 377 -17.18 17.92 25.97
C LEU A 377 -16.26 16.91 26.66
N GLU A 378 -16.58 15.62 26.50
CA GLU A 378 -15.79 14.53 27.07
C GLU A 378 -14.64 14.07 26.17
N ARG A 379 -14.73 14.30 24.86
CA ARG A 379 -13.73 13.84 23.89
C ARG A 379 -13.41 14.86 22.82
N LEU A 380 -12.15 15.26 22.75
CA LEU A 380 -11.60 16.09 21.70
C LEU A 380 -10.49 15.34 20.97
N LYS A 381 -10.56 15.33 19.64
CA LYS A 381 -9.46 14.90 18.79
C LYS A 381 -9.19 15.93 17.72
N VAL A 382 -7.96 16.41 17.67
CA VAL A 382 -7.47 17.34 16.65
C VAL A 382 -6.27 16.67 16.00
N CYS A 383 -6.50 16.01 14.86
CA CYS A 383 -5.51 15.14 14.24
C CYS A 383 -5.08 15.63 12.86
N HIS A 384 -3.77 15.58 12.54
CA HIS A 384 -3.19 16.17 11.34
C HIS A 384 -3.62 17.62 11.15
N ASN A 385 -3.23 18.47 12.10
CA ASN A 385 -3.60 19.88 12.13
C ASN A 385 -2.35 20.78 12.11
N GLN A 386 -2.44 21.92 11.39
CA GLN A 386 -1.30 22.81 11.14
C GLN A 386 -1.41 24.16 11.87
N GLN A 387 -2.48 24.42 12.61
CA GLN A 387 -2.77 25.76 13.15
C GLN A 387 -3.00 25.78 14.66
N VAL A 388 -3.31 24.64 15.28
CA VAL A 388 -3.25 24.52 16.74
C VAL A 388 -1.79 24.36 17.15
N ALA A 389 -1.31 25.29 17.97
CA ALA A 389 0.04 25.34 18.51
C ALA A 389 -0.03 25.35 20.05
N GLU A 390 0.94 26.01 20.70
CA GLU A 390 1.14 25.93 22.13
C GLU A 390 -0.01 26.55 22.95
N LEU A 391 -0.47 27.75 22.58
CA LEU A 391 -1.54 28.46 23.28
C LEU A 391 -2.85 27.67 23.19
N GLY A 392 -3.20 27.19 22.01
CA GLY A 392 -4.39 26.37 21.81
C GLY A 392 -4.33 25.06 22.58
N VAL A 393 -3.15 24.46 22.77
CA VAL A 393 -3.00 23.27 23.63
C VAL A 393 -3.21 23.63 25.10
N MET A 394 -2.63 24.73 25.58
CA MET A 394 -2.80 25.17 26.98
C MET A 394 -4.27 25.43 27.31
N GLU A 395 -5.02 26.08 26.41
CA GLU A 395 -6.45 26.37 26.63
C GLU A 395 -7.32 25.13 26.85
N LEU A 396 -6.88 23.95 26.36
CA LEU A 396 -7.60 22.70 26.61
C LEU A 396 -7.66 22.33 28.09
N SER A 397 -6.77 22.87 28.93
CA SER A 397 -6.78 22.67 30.38
C SER A 397 -8.07 23.21 31.02
N MET A 398 -8.73 24.18 30.39
CA MET A 398 -9.99 24.76 30.87
C MET A 398 -11.22 23.86 30.62
N ILE A 399 -11.10 22.79 29.83
CA ILE A 399 -12.21 21.88 29.52
C ILE A 399 -12.30 20.78 30.59
N ASN A 400 -12.87 21.13 31.75
CA ASN A 400 -12.98 20.25 32.92
C ASN A 400 -13.85 18.98 32.70
N SER A 401 -14.63 18.91 31.64
CA SER A 401 -15.39 17.70 31.28
C SER A 401 -14.57 16.70 30.45
N LEU A 402 -13.37 17.06 29.99
CA LEU A 402 -12.58 16.25 29.08
C LEU A 402 -12.07 14.97 29.75
N ARG A 403 -12.27 13.83 29.07
CA ARG A 403 -11.81 12.49 29.49
C ARG A 403 -10.90 11.84 28.44
N HIS A 404 -11.02 12.27 27.18
CA HIS A 404 -10.29 11.70 26.07
C HIS A 404 -9.71 12.79 25.17
N LEU A 405 -8.39 12.96 25.24
CA LEU A 405 -7.64 13.90 24.41
C LEU A 405 -6.80 13.14 23.37
N SER A 406 -6.82 13.57 22.11
CA SER A 406 -5.86 13.11 21.11
C SER A 406 -5.39 14.25 20.23
N LEU A 407 -4.08 14.49 20.19
CA LEU A 407 -3.45 15.59 19.48
C LEU A 407 -2.44 15.10 18.46
N ASP A 408 -2.66 15.64 17.28
CA ASP A 408 -2.14 15.38 15.94
C ASP A 408 -1.22 16.36 15.24
N LEU A 409 -0.46 17.17 15.97
CA LEU A 409 -0.10 18.51 15.50
C LEU A 409 1.08 18.47 14.51
N ARG A 410 1.15 19.48 13.64
CA ARG A 410 2.28 19.68 12.70
C ARG A 410 3.27 20.72 13.19
N THR A 411 2.80 21.69 13.96
CA THR A 411 3.64 22.61 14.72
C THR A 411 4.13 21.87 15.97
N PRO A 412 5.44 21.81 16.22
CA PRO A 412 5.96 21.30 17.49
C PRO A 412 5.37 22.08 18.67
N VAL A 413 5.12 21.37 19.77
CA VAL A 413 4.60 21.96 21.01
C VAL A 413 5.49 21.48 22.14
N HIS A 414 5.97 22.44 22.94
CA HIS A 414 6.86 22.18 24.07
C HIS A 414 6.13 21.41 25.20
N SER A 415 6.90 20.75 26.07
CA SER A 415 6.35 20.01 27.22
C SER A 415 5.44 20.85 28.11
N ASP A 416 5.76 22.13 28.30
CA ASP A 416 5.07 23.01 29.26
C ASP A 416 3.57 23.14 28.98
N ALA A 417 3.19 23.25 27.72
CA ALA A 417 1.77 23.30 27.36
C ALA A 417 1.02 22.01 27.71
N TYR A 418 1.64 20.85 27.47
CA TYR A 418 1.04 19.58 27.87
C TYR A 418 1.03 19.40 29.39
N ILE A 419 2.06 19.88 30.09
CA ILE A 419 2.12 19.87 31.56
C ILE A 419 1.00 20.73 32.15
N CYS A 420 0.72 21.91 31.58
CA CYS A 420 -0.42 22.75 31.94
C CYS A 420 -1.73 21.95 31.87
N VAL A 421 -1.98 21.28 30.74
CA VAL A 421 -3.16 20.41 30.56
C VAL A 421 -3.22 19.29 31.60
N LEU A 422 -2.10 18.61 31.87
CA LEU A 422 -2.06 17.54 32.87
C LEU A 422 -2.28 18.07 34.29
N GLY A 423 -1.82 19.29 34.58
CA GLY A 423 -2.00 19.98 35.86
C GLY A 423 -3.47 20.10 36.24
N ASP A 424 -4.31 20.54 35.30
CA ASP A 424 -5.71 20.86 35.55
C ASP A 424 -6.64 19.65 35.35
N ILE A 425 -6.45 18.87 34.27
CA ILE A 425 -7.37 17.79 33.90
C ILE A 425 -6.75 16.39 33.93
N GLY A 426 -5.47 16.23 34.30
CA GLY A 426 -4.77 14.94 34.26
C GLY A 426 -5.43 13.83 35.11
N ALA A 427 -5.97 14.17 36.27
CA ALA A 427 -6.54 13.19 37.22
C ALA A 427 -7.73 12.42 36.65
N GLN A 428 -8.51 13.05 35.76
CA GLN A 428 -9.73 12.51 35.17
C GLN A 428 -9.54 11.97 33.75
N LEU A 429 -8.40 12.24 33.11
CA LEU A 429 -8.12 11.74 31.76
C LEU A 429 -8.06 10.20 31.78
N GLN A 430 -8.82 9.61 30.86
CA GLN A 430 -8.83 8.16 30.60
C GLN A 430 -8.06 7.82 29.32
N THR A 431 -7.89 8.79 28.43
CA THR A 431 -7.10 8.65 27.21
C THR A 431 -6.29 9.90 26.96
N LEU A 432 -4.98 9.72 26.85
CA LEU A 432 -4.04 10.72 26.35
C LEU A 432 -3.32 10.14 25.14
N SER A 433 -3.37 10.84 24.02
CA SER A 433 -2.76 10.40 22.76
C SER A 433 -2.11 11.56 22.06
N LEU A 434 -0.81 11.73 22.27
CA LEU A 434 0.03 12.71 21.59
C LEU A 434 0.88 11.97 20.56
N THR A 435 0.81 12.37 19.29
CA THR A 435 1.64 11.76 18.24
C THR A 435 2.49 12.81 17.57
N ARG A 436 3.71 12.43 17.18
CA ARG A 436 4.73 13.34 16.61
C ARG A 436 5.06 14.48 17.57
N VAL A 437 5.61 14.11 18.73
CA VAL A 437 6.01 15.04 19.78
C VAL A 437 7.53 15.01 20.01
N PRO A 438 8.33 15.47 19.03
CA PRO A 438 9.79 15.32 19.07
C PRO A 438 10.42 16.02 20.28
N GLU A 439 9.87 17.16 20.70
CA GLU A 439 10.40 18.03 21.75
C GLU A 439 9.87 17.71 23.16
N VAL A 440 8.90 16.79 23.30
CA VAL A 440 8.38 16.46 24.63
C VAL A 440 9.38 15.61 25.39
N ASP A 441 9.72 16.06 26.59
CA ASP A 441 10.85 15.62 27.41
C ASP A 441 10.43 14.88 28.70
N ASN A 442 11.38 14.67 29.61
CA ASN A 442 11.14 13.95 30.87
C ASN A 442 10.20 14.70 31.84
N SER A 443 10.14 16.04 31.79
CA SER A 443 9.30 16.82 32.71
C SER A 443 7.81 16.51 32.51
N PHE A 444 7.41 16.23 31.27
CA PHE A 444 6.08 15.75 30.94
C PHE A 444 5.79 14.34 31.51
N LEU A 445 6.77 13.43 31.49
CA LEU A 445 6.63 12.10 32.10
C LEU A 445 6.47 12.20 33.62
N ASP A 446 7.24 13.08 34.27
CA ASP A 446 7.14 13.35 35.70
C ASP A 446 5.77 13.98 36.06
N ALA A 447 5.27 14.89 35.22
CA ALA A 447 3.92 15.44 35.39
C ALA A 447 2.83 14.37 35.24
N MET A 448 2.94 13.46 34.26
CA MET A 448 2.01 12.34 34.12
C MET A 448 2.01 11.43 35.34
N HIS A 449 3.19 11.09 35.87
CA HIS A 449 3.33 10.28 37.09
C HIS A 449 2.54 10.92 38.24
N ASN A 450 2.71 12.22 38.42
CA ASN A 450 2.14 12.97 39.54
C ASN A 450 0.64 13.29 39.40
N LYS A 451 0.13 13.45 38.17
CA LYS A 451 -1.23 14.00 37.95
C LYS A 451 -2.23 12.98 37.44
N CYS A 452 -1.80 11.97 36.67
CA CYS A 452 -2.73 11.02 36.05
C CYS A 452 -3.10 9.89 37.01
N ARG A 453 -4.39 9.60 37.14
CA ARG A 453 -4.92 8.56 38.06
C ARG A 453 -5.94 7.61 37.43
N CYS A 454 -6.42 7.91 36.21
CA CYS A 454 -7.48 7.15 35.55
C CYS A 454 -7.15 6.74 34.10
N LEU A 455 -5.90 6.91 33.66
CA LEU A 455 -5.49 6.61 32.27
C LEU A 455 -5.61 5.12 31.99
N LYS A 456 -6.32 4.79 30.92
CA LYS A 456 -6.43 3.42 30.36
C LYS A 456 -5.70 3.29 29.03
N LYS A 457 -5.63 4.39 28.29
CA LYS A 457 -4.96 4.49 27.00
C LYS A 457 -3.95 5.62 27.01
N LEU A 458 -2.69 5.26 26.83
CA LEU A 458 -1.59 6.20 26.67
C LEU A 458 -0.96 6.00 25.29
N ARG A 459 -0.78 7.10 24.57
CA ARG A 459 0.02 7.16 23.36
C ARG A 459 0.87 8.42 23.39
N VAL A 460 2.17 8.25 23.26
CA VAL A 460 3.17 9.32 23.15
C VAL A 460 4.17 8.82 22.13
N THR A 461 4.21 9.40 20.93
CA THR A 461 5.01 8.83 19.84
C THR A 461 6.00 9.82 19.26
N ASP A 462 7.10 9.27 18.74
CA ASP A 462 8.13 10.02 18.03
C ASP A 462 8.75 11.14 18.91
N SER A 463 8.91 10.89 20.22
CA SER A 463 9.73 11.76 21.09
C SER A 463 11.21 11.44 20.90
N GLU A 464 12.02 12.49 20.86
CA GLU A 464 13.46 12.42 20.59
C GLU A 464 14.30 12.86 21.79
N VAL A 465 13.65 13.27 22.89
CA VAL A 465 14.31 13.90 24.06
C VAL A 465 14.04 13.14 25.37
N MET A 466 12.91 12.42 25.48
CA MET A 466 12.65 11.55 26.64
C MET A 466 13.77 10.52 26.81
N THR A 467 14.07 10.16 28.04
CA THR A 467 15.12 9.19 28.39
C THR A 467 14.56 7.96 29.07
N ASP A 468 15.32 6.87 29.07
CA ASP A 468 14.96 5.63 29.76
C ASP A 468 14.72 5.88 31.26
N ALA A 469 15.54 6.74 31.87
CA ALA A 469 15.37 7.15 33.26
C ALA A 469 14.03 7.86 33.51
N GLY A 470 13.55 8.67 32.57
CA GLY A 470 12.23 9.29 32.62
C GLY A 470 11.10 8.26 32.56
N PHE A 471 11.21 7.26 31.67
CA PHE A 471 10.24 6.16 31.61
C PHE A 471 10.24 5.30 32.87
N VAL A 472 11.40 5.03 33.46
CA VAL A 472 11.51 4.34 34.76
C VAL A 472 10.74 5.12 35.83
N ARG A 473 10.96 6.43 35.94
CA ARG A 473 10.24 7.28 36.91
C ARG A 473 8.74 7.30 36.66
N LEU A 474 8.32 7.36 35.40
CA LEU A 474 6.89 7.31 35.06
C LEU A 474 6.23 6.05 35.62
N PHE A 475 6.78 4.87 35.35
CA PHE A 475 6.08 3.61 35.63
C PHE A 475 6.34 3.05 37.04
N LYS A 476 7.46 3.39 37.68
CA LYS A 476 7.78 2.89 39.03
C LYS A 476 6.83 3.50 40.06
N ASN A 477 6.07 2.66 40.77
CA ASN A 477 5.11 3.08 41.80
C ASN A 477 4.08 4.11 41.31
N TRP A 478 3.72 4.08 40.03
CA TRP A 478 2.70 4.99 39.53
C TRP A 478 1.33 4.63 40.12
N GLU A 479 0.64 5.61 40.70
CA GLU A 479 -0.68 5.41 41.32
C GLU A 479 -1.79 5.13 40.29
N ASN A 480 -1.52 5.38 39.00
CA ASN A 480 -2.48 5.09 37.95
C ASN A 480 -2.66 3.56 37.80
N PRO A 481 -3.89 3.04 37.70
CA PRO A 481 -4.11 1.62 37.42
C PRO A 481 -3.38 1.17 36.15
N GLY A 482 -3.08 -0.13 36.05
CA GLY A 482 -2.40 -0.69 34.88
C GLY A 482 -3.08 -0.29 33.57
N LEU A 483 -2.27 0.12 32.58
CA LEU A 483 -2.77 0.55 31.27
C LEU A 483 -3.36 -0.62 30.49
N VAL A 484 -4.32 -0.32 29.60
CA VAL A 484 -4.94 -1.29 28.68
C VAL A 484 -4.37 -1.16 27.27
N PHE A 485 -4.01 0.07 26.87
CA PHE A 485 -3.40 0.38 25.57
C PHE A 485 -2.20 1.29 25.80
N LEU A 486 -1.04 0.89 25.28
CA LEU A 486 0.18 1.69 25.32
C LEU A 486 0.86 1.71 23.96
N ASP A 487 1.23 2.91 23.53
CA ASP A 487 1.93 3.16 22.27
C ASP A 487 3.01 4.21 22.46
N LEU A 488 4.26 3.75 22.52
CA LEU A 488 5.48 4.52 22.68
C LEU A 488 6.37 4.42 21.44
N GLN A 489 5.77 4.19 20.26
CA GLN A 489 6.53 3.99 19.04
C GLN A 489 7.47 5.18 18.79
N LYS A 490 8.69 4.85 18.38
CA LYS A 490 9.74 5.81 18.00
C LYS A 490 10.07 6.84 19.07
N CYS A 491 9.79 6.56 20.35
CA CYS A 491 10.48 7.24 21.44
C CYS A 491 11.94 6.77 21.44
N ARG A 492 12.81 7.46 20.70
CA ARG A 492 14.21 7.06 20.41
C ARG A 492 15.06 8.24 19.95
N LEU A 493 16.37 8.08 20.05
CA LEU A 493 17.36 8.78 19.22
C LEU A 493 17.12 8.40 17.72
N LEU A 494 16.70 9.26 16.80
CA LEU A 494 17.33 10.45 16.25
C LEU A 494 18.55 10.06 15.38
N GLU A 495 19.73 10.33 15.93
CA GLU A 495 21.03 10.37 15.26
C GLU A 495 21.31 9.29 14.20
N GLN A 496 21.65 9.76 13.00
CA GLN A 496 21.81 8.93 11.80
C GLN A 496 23.18 8.25 11.74
N HIS A 497 24.23 8.90 12.25
CA HIS A 497 25.62 8.44 12.08
C HIS A 497 26.10 7.47 13.17
N ARG A 498 25.45 7.47 14.34
CA ARG A 498 25.78 6.58 15.48
C ARG A 498 24.55 5.91 16.09
N HIS A 499 23.65 5.43 15.25
CA HIS A 499 22.35 4.87 15.66
C HIS A 499 22.40 3.70 16.68
N ARG A 500 23.57 3.10 16.91
CA ARG A 500 23.80 2.02 17.90
C ARG A 500 24.36 2.52 19.24
N GLU A 501 24.93 3.71 19.26
CA GLU A 501 25.43 4.33 20.48
C GLU A 501 24.33 5.22 21.04
N ASN A 502 24.00 5.03 22.32
CA ASN A 502 23.02 5.83 23.04
C ASN A 502 23.48 6.03 24.48
N PRO A 503 24.57 6.79 24.70
CA PRO A 503 25.17 6.96 26.03
C PRO A 503 24.21 7.63 27.02
N ASP A 504 23.35 8.52 26.54
CA ASP A 504 22.38 9.26 27.36
C ASP A 504 21.05 8.50 27.54
N HIS A 505 20.97 7.27 27.01
CA HIS A 505 19.78 6.43 27.08
C HIS A 505 18.50 7.15 26.61
N ILE A 506 18.59 7.91 25.52
CA ILE A 506 17.46 8.61 24.89
C ILE A 506 16.47 7.59 24.30
N GLY A 507 15.20 7.77 24.63
CA GLY A 507 14.08 6.92 24.28
C GLY A 507 13.76 5.85 25.31
N LEU A 508 12.80 4.99 24.98
CA LEU A 508 12.48 3.81 25.77
C LEU A 508 13.58 2.75 25.55
N CYS A 509 14.33 2.43 26.60
CA CYS A 509 15.36 1.40 26.60
C CYS A 509 14.99 0.28 27.60
N SER A 510 15.99 -0.47 28.05
CA SER A 510 15.79 -1.71 28.81
C SER A 510 15.14 -1.50 30.17
N ASN A 511 15.52 -0.48 30.96
CA ASN A 511 15.00 -0.33 32.32
C ASN A 511 13.59 0.26 32.30
N GLY A 512 13.32 1.23 31.42
CA GLY A 512 12.00 1.79 31.21
C GLY A 512 11.01 0.73 30.71
N PHE A 513 11.44 -0.15 29.81
CA PHE A 513 10.62 -1.27 29.34
C PHE A 513 10.27 -2.27 30.46
N LYS A 514 11.23 -2.60 31.33
CA LYS A 514 10.97 -3.46 32.51
C LYS A 514 9.98 -2.82 33.47
N ALA A 515 10.19 -1.55 33.84
CA ALA A 515 9.29 -0.82 34.74
C ALA A 515 7.86 -0.72 34.17
N LEU A 516 7.74 -0.45 32.87
CA LEU A 516 6.47 -0.43 32.13
C LEU A 516 5.72 -1.76 32.24
N MET A 517 6.43 -2.88 32.05
CA MET A 517 5.82 -4.21 32.07
C MET A 517 5.50 -4.68 33.49
N GLU A 518 6.31 -4.29 34.47
CA GLU A 518 6.01 -4.53 35.89
C GLU A 518 4.72 -3.81 36.32
N HIS A 519 4.55 -2.55 35.90
CA HIS A 519 3.38 -1.76 36.22
C HIS A 519 2.11 -2.19 35.44
N SER A 520 2.21 -2.27 34.11
CA SER A 520 1.02 -2.40 33.22
C SER A 520 0.90 -3.76 32.54
N GLY A 521 1.91 -4.63 32.59
CA GLY A 521 1.97 -5.84 31.77
C GLY A 521 0.77 -6.77 31.95
N LYS A 522 0.23 -6.87 33.17
CA LYS A 522 -0.92 -7.74 33.50
C LYS A 522 -2.25 -7.27 32.89
N THR A 523 -2.40 -5.98 32.61
CA THR A 523 -3.64 -5.38 32.10
C THR A 523 -3.56 -4.98 30.63
N LEU A 524 -2.35 -4.85 30.09
CA LEU A 524 -2.13 -4.42 28.72
C LEU A 524 -2.74 -5.42 27.73
N LYS A 525 -3.58 -4.89 26.83
CA LYS A 525 -4.12 -5.61 25.67
C LYS A 525 -3.37 -5.27 24.40
N HIS A 526 -2.84 -4.05 24.32
CA HIS A 526 -2.14 -3.54 23.15
C HIS A 526 -0.86 -2.83 23.57
N LEU A 527 0.28 -3.34 23.10
CA LEU A 527 1.60 -2.76 23.32
C LEU A 527 2.26 -2.45 21.99
N ASN A 528 2.64 -1.20 21.78
CA ASN A 528 3.44 -0.77 20.64
C ASN A 528 4.70 -0.05 21.13
N VAL A 529 5.86 -0.65 20.88
CA VAL A 529 7.20 -0.09 21.12
C VAL A 529 8.03 -0.10 19.85
N HIS A 530 7.37 0.00 18.69
CA HIS A 530 8.00 0.02 17.38
C HIS A 530 9.15 1.03 17.33
N GLY A 531 10.34 0.60 16.93
CA GLY A 531 11.51 1.44 16.76
C GLY A 531 12.23 1.81 18.05
N CYS A 532 11.78 1.35 19.23
CA CYS A 532 12.55 1.46 20.47
C CYS A 532 13.73 0.48 20.43
N ARG A 533 14.77 0.84 19.66
CA ARG A 533 15.88 -0.04 19.25
C ARG A 533 16.84 -0.43 20.37
N HIS A 534 16.90 0.36 21.45
CA HIS A 534 17.84 0.19 22.56
C HIS A 534 17.26 -0.66 23.72
N ILE A 535 16.12 -1.32 23.50
CA ILE A 535 15.66 -2.39 24.39
C ILE A 535 16.50 -3.63 24.09
N ALA A 536 17.32 -4.05 25.05
CA ALA A 536 18.21 -5.19 24.90
C ALA A 536 17.44 -6.52 24.93
N ALA A 537 18.00 -7.58 24.32
CA ALA A 537 17.43 -8.92 24.35
C ALA A 537 17.19 -9.41 25.79
N SER A 538 18.13 -9.18 26.70
CA SER A 538 18.01 -9.55 28.11
C SER A 538 16.79 -8.91 28.81
N ALA A 539 16.39 -7.70 28.41
CA ALA A 539 15.19 -7.06 28.95
C ALA A 539 13.91 -7.74 28.47
N PHE A 540 13.86 -8.14 27.19
CA PHE A 540 12.75 -8.95 26.68
C PHE A 540 12.69 -10.31 27.38
N GLU A 541 13.83 -10.98 27.54
CA GLU A 541 13.91 -12.30 28.17
C GLU A 541 13.48 -12.27 29.64
N GLU A 542 13.83 -11.21 30.38
CA GLU A 542 13.42 -11.01 31.76
C GLU A 542 11.94 -10.63 31.88
N VAL A 543 11.41 -9.82 30.95
CA VAL A 543 9.98 -9.47 30.92
C VAL A 543 9.14 -10.69 30.57
N PHE A 544 9.55 -11.48 29.59
CA PHE A 544 8.83 -12.67 29.12
C PHE A 544 9.46 -13.96 29.67
N SER A 545 9.93 -13.91 30.91
CA SER A 545 10.47 -15.08 31.59
C SER A 545 9.38 -16.12 31.86
N PRO A 546 9.71 -17.42 31.99
CA PRO A 546 8.71 -18.49 32.11
C PRO A 546 7.76 -18.35 33.32
N ASP A 547 8.18 -17.65 34.37
CA ASP A 547 7.41 -17.37 35.59
C ASP A 547 6.41 -16.20 35.44
N LYS A 548 6.49 -15.43 34.34
CA LYS A 548 5.61 -14.28 34.10
C LYS A 548 4.57 -14.59 33.03
N ARG A 549 3.31 -14.23 33.33
CA ARG A 549 2.17 -14.36 32.42
C ARG A 549 1.43 -13.05 32.23
N TYR A 550 1.12 -12.74 30.98
CA TYR A 550 0.39 -11.54 30.53
C TYR A 550 -0.86 -11.95 29.76
N GLU A 551 -1.87 -12.39 30.50
CA GLU A 551 -3.09 -12.98 29.93
C GLU A 551 -3.97 -11.95 29.19
N ALA A 552 -3.86 -10.67 29.51
CA ALA A 552 -4.62 -9.63 28.82
C ALA A 552 -4.06 -9.29 27.42
N MET A 553 -2.80 -9.63 27.13
CA MET A 553 -2.11 -9.18 25.92
C MET A 553 -2.74 -9.79 24.67
N GLU A 554 -3.27 -8.95 23.77
CA GLU A 554 -3.94 -9.36 22.53
C GLU A 554 -3.15 -8.97 21.28
N LYS A 555 -2.41 -7.86 21.30
CA LYS A 555 -1.62 -7.39 20.16
C LYS A 555 -0.33 -6.70 20.61
N MET A 556 0.76 -7.06 19.95
CA MET A 556 2.08 -6.52 20.23
C MET A 556 2.78 -6.11 18.93
N GLU A 557 3.34 -4.90 18.95
CA GLU A 557 4.08 -4.29 17.86
C GLU A 557 5.48 -3.93 18.37
N ILE A 558 6.48 -4.71 17.94
CA ILE A 558 7.90 -4.60 18.33
C ILE A 558 8.80 -4.50 17.10
N SER A 559 8.24 -4.06 15.97
CA SER A 559 9.01 -3.85 14.75
C SER A 559 10.18 -2.88 14.97
N PHE A 560 11.30 -3.12 14.30
CA PHE A 560 12.55 -2.35 14.42
C PHE A 560 13.14 -2.32 15.83
N CYS A 561 12.79 -3.28 16.70
CA CYS A 561 13.58 -3.60 17.88
C CYS A 561 14.67 -4.59 17.49
N GLU A 562 15.91 -4.09 17.32
CA GLU A 562 17.02 -4.82 16.68
C GLU A 562 17.46 -6.08 17.44
N GLU A 563 17.24 -6.10 18.75
CA GLU A 563 17.65 -7.18 19.64
C GLU A 563 16.61 -8.32 19.79
N VAL A 564 15.47 -8.25 19.09
CA VAL A 564 14.45 -9.31 19.12
C VAL A 564 14.92 -10.52 18.32
N THR A 565 15.03 -11.67 18.99
CA THR A 565 15.48 -12.96 18.43
C THR A 565 14.34 -13.98 18.34
N ASP A 566 14.59 -15.14 17.73
CA ASP A 566 13.65 -16.25 17.71
C ASP A 566 13.26 -16.71 19.13
N TYR A 567 14.22 -16.69 20.07
CA TYR A 567 13.99 -17.03 21.47
C TYR A 567 13.03 -16.05 22.14
N VAL A 568 13.26 -14.75 21.97
CA VAL A 568 12.38 -13.69 22.50
C VAL A 568 10.95 -13.86 21.99
N VAL A 569 10.77 -14.09 20.69
CA VAL A 569 9.44 -14.30 20.10
C VAL A 569 8.77 -15.54 20.68
N GLY A 570 9.50 -16.65 20.83
CA GLY A 570 8.99 -17.85 21.48
C GLY A 570 8.57 -17.61 22.94
N SER A 571 9.36 -16.83 23.69
CA SER A 571 9.04 -16.45 25.07
C SER A 571 7.81 -15.57 25.16
N ILE A 572 7.64 -14.59 24.27
CA ILE A 572 6.43 -13.77 24.16
C ILE A 572 5.20 -14.66 23.97
N PHE A 573 5.24 -15.64 23.06
CA PHE A 573 4.09 -16.52 22.85
C PHE A 573 3.74 -17.38 24.07
N ARG A 574 4.74 -17.84 24.85
CA ARG A 574 4.53 -18.59 26.09
C ARG A 574 3.93 -17.73 27.21
N SER A 575 4.45 -16.51 27.38
CA SER A 575 3.99 -15.59 28.42
C SER A 575 2.65 -14.93 28.09
N CYS A 576 2.28 -14.80 26.80
CA CYS A 576 1.06 -14.12 26.34
C CYS A 576 0.06 -15.09 25.67
N PRO A 577 -0.69 -15.91 26.44
CA PRO A 577 -1.55 -16.95 25.88
C PRO A 577 -2.69 -16.40 25.01
N ASN A 578 -3.16 -15.17 25.25
CA ASN A 578 -4.24 -14.55 24.47
C ASN A 578 -3.75 -13.64 23.33
N LEU A 579 -2.43 -13.58 23.08
CA LEU A 579 -1.86 -12.79 21.99
C LEU A 579 -2.45 -13.27 20.67
N ARG A 580 -2.87 -12.39 19.78
CA ARG A 580 -3.45 -12.76 18.47
C ARG A 580 -2.57 -12.31 17.31
N GLU A 581 -1.91 -11.18 17.48
CA GLU A 581 -1.09 -10.55 16.46
C GLU A 581 0.22 -10.04 17.08
N LEU A 582 1.34 -10.50 16.53
CA LEU A 582 2.68 -10.04 16.85
C LEU A 582 3.34 -9.53 15.56
N ASN A 583 3.80 -8.27 15.57
CA ASN A 583 4.54 -7.70 14.45
C ASN A 583 6.01 -7.47 14.84
N VAL A 584 6.91 -7.99 14.00
CA VAL A 584 8.37 -8.01 14.17
C VAL A 584 9.08 -7.49 12.91
N PHE A 585 8.43 -6.62 12.15
CA PHE A 585 9.01 -6.07 10.93
C PHE A 585 10.35 -5.40 11.21
N GLY A 586 11.39 -5.73 10.43
CA GLY A 586 12.72 -5.14 10.61
C GLY A 586 13.54 -5.73 11.78
N CYS A 587 13.02 -6.71 12.52
CA CYS A 587 13.78 -7.48 13.51
C CYS A 587 14.62 -8.55 12.80
N MET A 588 15.82 -8.18 12.34
CA MET A 588 16.65 -9.03 11.46
C MET A 588 17.20 -10.31 12.11
N LYS A 589 17.12 -10.44 13.44
CA LYS A 589 17.54 -11.63 14.19
C LYS A 589 16.41 -12.68 14.30
N VAL A 590 15.19 -12.37 13.84
CA VAL A 590 14.07 -13.31 13.76
C VAL A 590 14.15 -14.06 12.43
N LYS A 591 14.36 -15.38 12.45
CA LYS A 591 14.61 -16.19 11.25
C LYS A 591 13.72 -17.42 11.19
N ASP A 592 13.66 -18.20 12.27
CA ASP A 592 13.01 -19.51 12.31
C ASP A 592 12.13 -19.69 13.56
N VAL A 593 11.20 -18.74 13.76
CA VAL A 593 10.22 -18.82 14.85
C VAL A 593 9.14 -19.86 14.57
N ARG A 594 8.88 -20.70 15.56
CA ARG A 594 7.65 -21.50 15.63
C ARG A 594 6.51 -20.64 16.16
N VAL A 595 5.49 -20.43 15.33
CA VAL A 595 4.29 -19.65 15.68
C VAL A 595 3.21 -20.59 16.19
N PRO A 596 2.62 -20.39 17.39
CA PRO A 596 1.54 -21.26 17.85
C PRO A 596 0.30 -21.18 16.95
N ARG A 597 -0.52 -22.23 16.99
CA ARG A 597 -1.78 -22.27 16.26
C ARG A 597 -2.70 -21.11 16.66
N GLY A 598 -3.35 -20.50 15.66
CA GLY A 598 -4.27 -19.38 15.91
C GLY A 598 -3.60 -18.04 16.20
N LYS A 599 -2.29 -17.91 15.95
CA LYS A 599 -1.51 -16.68 16.18
C LYS A 599 -0.98 -16.15 14.85
N ILE A 600 -0.97 -14.83 14.69
CA ILE A 600 -0.43 -14.17 13.49
C ILE A 600 0.93 -13.56 13.82
N LEU A 601 1.97 -13.97 13.08
CA LEU A 601 3.29 -13.32 13.11
C LEU A 601 3.55 -12.59 11.78
N VAL A 602 3.71 -11.27 11.88
CA VAL A 602 3.92 -10.36 10.73
C VAL A 602 5.36 -9.85 10.73
N GLY A 603 5.96 -9.72 9.54
CA GLY A 603 7.23 -9.00 9.37
C GLY A 603 8.50 -9.83 9.48
N VAL A 604 8.41 -11.17 9.49
CA VAL A 604 9.60 -12.04 9.53
C VAL A 604 10.43 -11.86 8.24
N PRO A 605 11.75 -11.61 8.33
CA PRO A 605 12.65 -11.39 7.19
C PRO A 605 12.98 -12.68 6.43
N ASN A 606 11.96 -13.42 5.98
CA ASN A 606 12.12 -14.63 5.18
C ASN A 606 11.29 -14.56 3.88
N ALA A 607 11.63 -15.40 2.89
CA ALA A 607 10.92 -15.44 1.60
C ALA A 607 9.45 -15.88 1.71
N ARG A 608 9.02 -16.39 2.88
CA ARG A 608 7.62 -16.74 3.18
C ARG A 608 6.81 -15.51 3.65
N GLY A 609 7.46 -14.42 4.04
CA GLY A 609 6.90 -13.08 4.31
C GLY A 609 6.09 -12.96 5.60
N MET A 610 5.14 -13.88 5.84
CA MET A 610 4.27 -13.93 7.02
C MET A 610 4.00 -15.39 7.39
N VAL A 611 4.03 -15.69 8.69
CA VAL A 611 3.71 -17.02 9.21
C VAL A 611 2.39 -16.91 9.96
N ILE A 612 1.38 -17.62 9.45
CA ILE A 612 -0.02 -17.44 9.84
C ILE A 612 -0.45 -18.52 10.84
N GLU A 613 0.22 -19.67 10.82
CA GLU A 613 -0.01 -20.82 11.69
C GLU A 613 1.29 -21.63 11.76
N GLY A 614 1.65 -22.15 12.94
CA GLY A 614 2.51 -23.33 13.06
C GLY A 614 1.67 -24.60 13.10
N GLU A 615 2.27 -25.73 12.72
CA GLU A 615 1.56 -27.00 12.48
C GLU A 615 1.32 -27.83 13.76
N GLU A 616 1.79 -27.40 14.94
CA GLU A 616 1.78 -28.20 16.17
C GLU A 616 1.06 -27.48 17.33
N ASP A 617 0.28 -28.24 18.11
CA ASP A 617 -0.37 -27.79 19.34
C ASP A 617 0.69 -27.78 20.48
N PHE A 618 0.92 -26.65 21.15
CA PHE A 618 1.81 -26.50 22.31
C PHE A 618 1.05 -26.06 23.56
#